data_AF-A0ABC8LDR2-F1
#
_entry.id   AF-A0ABC8LDR2-F1
#
_cell.length_a   1.000
_cell.length_b   1.000
_cell.length_c   1.000
_cell.angle_alpha   90.00
_cell.angle_beta   90.00
_cell.angle_gamma   90.00
#
_symmetry.space_group_name_H-M   'P 1'
#
loop_
_entity.id
_entity.type
_entity.pdbx_description
1 polymer ?
#
loop_
_entity_poly.entity_id
_entity_poly.type
_entity_poly.pdbx_seq_one_letter_code
_entity_poly.pdbx_strand_id
1 'polypeptide(L)'
;METMAFSLSYMIYDLICSHFDQVLSIDNAVHHSVCILGFVAGLFYRKCASEMVAAIWITEISSPFLHLREILKEIGYKDTDINLAADVCFATIFSLARMVGGPYLVYVTITADNPILIQAMALGLQLVSAFWFYKILKMMRYKIMKG
;
A
#
# COMPACT_ATOMS: atom_id res chain seq x y z
N MET A 1 6.90 -6.24 19.84
CA MET A 1 6.79 -7.48 19.05
C MET A 1 5.35 -7.94 18.89
N GLU A 2 4.53 -7.90 19.95
CA GLU A 2 3.10 -8.24 19.88
C GLU A 2 2.33 -7.44 18.83
N THR A 3 2.55 -6.13 18.74
CA THR A 3 1.94 -5.28 17.71
C THR A 3 2.25 -5.75 16.29
N MET A 4 3.50 -6.18 16.03
CA MET A 4 3.87 -6.71 14.71
C MET A 4 3.21 -8.07 14.41
N ALA A 5 3.08 -8.92 15.42
CA ALA A 5 2.38 -10.20 15.26
C ALA A 5 0.88 -9.98 14.99
N PHE A 6 0.26 -9.00 15.67
CA PHE A 6 -1.12 -8.60 15.39
C PHE A 6 -1.27 -8.03 13.97
N SER A 7 -0.37 -7.13 13.56
CA SER A 7 -0.36 -6.61 12.18
C SER A 7 -0.14 -7.71 11.15
N LEU A 8 0.73 -8.69 11.40
CA LEU A 8 0.91 -9.84 10.52
C LEU A 8 -0.39 -10.64 10.38
N SER A 9 -1.06 -10.96 11.48
CA SER A 9 -2.36 -11.65 11.45
C SER A 9 -3.39 -10.89 10.63
N TYR A 10 -3.44 -9.57 10.78
CA TYR A 10 -4.29 -8.70 9.96
C TYR A 10 -3.93 -8.78 8.46
N MET A 11 -2.65 -8.73 8.10
CA MET A 11 -2.21 -8.83 6.69
C MET A 11 -2.54 -10.19 6.06
N ILE A 12 -2.48 -11.28 6.84
CA ILE A 12 -2.90 -12.62 6.39
C ILE A 12 -4.42 -12.67 6.20
N TYR A 13 -5.17 -12.14 7.19
CA TYR A 13 -6.62 -12.05 7.11
C TYR A 13 -7.07 -11.27 5.88
N ASP A 14 -6.48 -10.10 5.65
CA ASP A 14 -6.84 -9.22 4.53
C ASP A 14 -6.52 -9.88 3.18
N LEU A 15 -5.38 -10.57 3.07
CA LEU A 15 -5.06 -11.36 1.89
C LEU A 15 -6.13 -12.43 1.64
N ILE A 16 -6.53 -13.19 2.67
CA ILE A 16 -7.57 -14.22 2.54
C ILE A 16 -8.90 -13.60 2.08
N CYS A 17 -9.31 -12.50 2.70
CA CYS A 17 -10.52 -11.78 2.30
C CYS A 17 -10.47 -11.32 0.84
N SER A 18 -9.34 -10.80 0.38
CA SER A 18 -9.17 -10.35 -1.02
C SER A 18 -9.30 -11.48 -2.05
N HIS A 19 -9.14 -12.74 -1.66
CA HIS A 19 -9.34 -13.89 -2.56
C HIS A 19 -10.81 -14.27 -2.76
N PHE A 20 -11.71 -13.82 -1.88
CA PHE A 20 -13.14 -14.06 -2.03
C PHE A 20 -13.84 -13.04 -2.94
N ASP A 21 -13.14 -11.96 -3.31
CA ASP A 21 -13.66 -11.00 -4.29
C ASP A 21 -13.69 -11.63 -5.69
N GLN A 22 -14.69 -11.26 -6.50
CA GLN A 22 -14.89 -11.85 -7.83
C GLN A 22 -13.76 -11.55 -8.83
N VAL A 23 -12.83 -10.66 -8.49
CA VAL A 23 -11.70 -10.26 -9.33
C VAL A 23 -10.40 -10.36 -8.53
N LEU A 24 -9.67 -11.47 -8.72
CA LEU A 24 -8.34 -11.63 -8.16
C LEU A 24 -7.37 -10.60 -8.77
N SER A 25 -6.96 -9.62 -7.97
CA SER A 25 -5.88 -8.71 -8.30
C SER A 25 -4.54 -9.35 -7.95
N ILE A 26 -3.82 -9.80 -8.97
CA ILE A 26 -2.46 -10.35 -8.81
C ILE A 26 -1.54 -9.31 -8.15
N ASP A 27 -1.69 -8.03 -8.49
CA ASP A 27 -0.93 -6.96 -7.87
C ASP A 27 -1.20 -6.81 -6.36
N ASN A 28 -2.45 -7.00 -5.91
CA ASN A 28 -2.78 -7.04 -4.49
C ASN A 28 -2.22 -8.28 -3.78
N ALA A 29 -2.32 -9.46 -4.41
CA ALA A 29 -1.77 -10.69 -3.84
C ALA A 29 -0.24 -10.59 -3.65
N VAL A 30 0.47 -10.02 -4.63
CA VAL A 30 1.92 -9.75 -4.54
C VAL A 30 2.22 -8.74 -3.42
N HIS A 31 1.45 -7.65 -3.32
CA HIS A 31 1.58 -6.66 -2.25
C HIS A 31 1.53 -7.32 -0.86
N HIS A 32 0.45 -8.04 -0.57
CA HIS A 32 0.29 -8.72 0.72
C HIS A 32 1.36 -9.78 0.96
N SER A 33 1.77 -10.52 -0.08
CA SER A 33 2.84 -11.53 0.05
C SER A 33 4.16 -10.87 0.50
N VAL A 34 4.53 -9.74 -0.10
CA VAL A 34 5.73 -8.98 0.28
C VAL A 34 5.60 -8.44 1.71
N CYS A 35 4.43 -7.89 2.08
CA CYS A 35 4.17 -7.42 3.44
C CYS A 35 4.30 -8.55 4.47
N ILE A 36 3.64 -9.69 4.25
CA ILE A 36 3.66 -10.86 5.13
C ILE A 36 5.09 -11.37 5.32
N LEU A 37 5.85 -11.55 4.23
CA LEU A 37 7.25 -11.99 4.32
C LEU A 37 8.12 -10.96 5.06
N GLY A 38 7.88 -9.66 4.87
CA GLY A 38 8.55 -8.59 5.62
C GLY A 38 8.27 -8.66 7.12
N PHE A 39 7.00 -8.85 7.52
CA PHE A 39 6.62 -9.03 8.92
C PHE A 39 7.22 -10.30 9.54
N VAL A 40 7.16 -11.43 8.83
CA VAL A 40 7.76 -12.70 9.27
C VAL A 40 9.27 -12.52 9.47
N ALA A 41 9.96 -11.87 8.54
CA ALA A 41 11.39 -11.58 8.65
C ALA A 41 11.68 -10.67 9.87
N GLY A 42 10.93 -9.59 10.06
CA GLY A 42 11.08 -8.70 11.21
C GLY A 42 10.86 -9.38 12.55
N LEU A 43 9.86 -10.27 12.64
CA LEU A 43 9.59 -11.08 13.82
C LEU A 43 10.71 -12.09 14.08
N PHE A 44 11.17 -12.78 13.04
CA PHE A 44 12.21 -13.81 13.14
C PHE A 44 13.57 -13.22 13.55
N TYR A 45 14.00 -12.16 12.88
CA TYR A 45 15.27 -11.46 13.17
C TYR A 45 15.18 -10.48 14.35
N ARG A 46 13.97 -10.21 14.86
CA ARG A 46 13.69 -9.24 15.93
C ARG A 46 14.25 -7.84 15.65
N LYS A 47 14.12 -7.38 14.40
CA LYS A 47 14.61 -6.09 13.89
C LYS A 47 13.51 -5.31 13.14
N CYS A 48 13.74 -4.02 12.92
CA CYS A 48 12.93 -3.14 12.05
C CYS A 48 11.47 -2.96 12.46
N ALA A 49 11.14 -3.03 13.76
CA ALA A 49 9.76 -2.89 14.20
C ALA A 49 9.20 -1.49 13.97
N SER A 50 10.00 -0.45 14.23
CA SER A 50 9.66 0.95 13.93
C SER A 50 9.41 1.15 12.44
N GLU A 51 10.28 0.60 11.60
CA GLU A 51 10.22 0.72 10.16
C GLU A 51 9.01 -0.01 9.60
N MET A 52 8.65 -1.19 10.14
CA MET A 52 7.42 -1.90 9.77
C MET A 52 6.16 -1.11 10.15
N VAL A 53 6.12 -0.49 11.32
CA VAL A 53 4.98 0.36 11.72
C VAL A 53 4.89 1.59 10.81
N ALA A 54 6.01 2.23 10.52
CA ALA A 54 6.06 3.34 9.56
C ALA A 54 5.61 2.90 8.16
N ALA A 55 5.97 1.69 7.72
CA ALA A 55 5.54 1.13 6.46
C ALA A 55 4.02 0.97 6.41
N ILE A 56 3.38 0.41 7.46
CA ILE A 56 1.91 0.33 7.55
C ILE A 56 1.28 1.71 7.42
N TRP A 57 1.78 2.70 8.16
CA TRP A 57 1.23 4.05 8.09
C TRP A 57 1.34 4.63 6.68
N ILE A 58 2.51 4.51 6.06
CA ILE A 58 2.75 4.99 4.70
C ILE A 58 1.86 4.27 3.68
N THR A 59 1.64 2.97 3.85
CA THR A 59 0.84 2.19 2.89
C THR A 59 -0.66 2.41 3.09
N GLU A 60 -1.13 2.53 4.32
CA GLU A 60 -2.56 2.53 4.64
C GLU A 60 -3.21 3.91 4.74
N ILE A 61 -2.44 5.00 4.89
CA ILE A 61 -3.03 6.34 5.04
C ILE A 61 -3.88 6.78 3.84
N SER A 62 -3.62 6.23 2.65
CA SER A 62 -4.45 6.46 1.46
C SER A 62 -5.72 5.58 1.40
N SER A 63 -5.78 4.48 2.14
CA SER A 63 -6.84 3.45 2.05
C SER A 63 -8.24 3.99 2.35
N PRO A 64 -8.48 4.90 3.32
CA PRO A 64 -9.80 5.50 3.52
C PRO A 64 -10.36 6.18 2.27
N PHE A 65 -9.51 6.86 1.49
CA PHE A 65 -9.93 7.52 0.25
C PHE A 65 -10.07 6.55 -0.91
N LEU A 66 -9.29 5.46 -0.92
CA LEU A 66 -9.47 4.32 -1.83
C LEU A 66 -10.85 3.66 -1.62
N HIS A 67 -11.24 3.40 -0.38
CA HIS A 67 -12.55 2.84 -0.12
C HIS A 67 -13.66 3.84 -0.42
N LEU A 68 -13.50 5.11 -0.05
CA LEU A 68 -14.49 6.15 -0.36
C LEU A 68 -14.76 6.26 -1.87
N ARG A 69 -13.71 6.27 -2.70
CA ARG A 69 -13.89 6.36 -4.16
C ARG A 69 -14.58 5.13 -4.74
N GLU A 70 -14.35 3.92 -4.22
CA GLU A 70 -15.04 2.72 -4.71
C GLU A 70 -16.49 2.71 -4.24
N ILE A 71 -16.75 3.02 -2.96
CA ILE A 71 -18.11 3.14 -2.42
C ILE A 71 -18.94 4.13 -3.25
N LEU A 72 -18.40 5.32 -3.54
CA LEU A 72 -19.08 6.32 -4.37
C LEU A 72 -19.44 5.78 -5.76
N LYS A 73 -18.59 4.94 -6.37
CA LYS A 73 -18.92 4.34 -7.68
C LYS A 73 -20.05 3.32 -7.55
N GLU A 74 -20.01 2.48 -6.53
CA GLU A 74 -21.03 1.45 -6.28
C GLU A 74 -22.41 2.07 -6.01
N ILE A 75 -22.47 3.21 -5.30
CA ILE A 75 -23.73 3.93 -5.03
C ILE A 75 -24.16 4.88 -6.17
N GLY A 76 -23.52 4.82 -7.35
CA GLY A 76 -23.94 5.54 -8.56
C GLY A 76 -23.34 6.94 -8.76
N TYR A 77 -22.37 7.36 -7.95
CA TYR A 77 -21.72 8.68 -8.03
C TYR A 77 -20.43 8.70 -8.87
N LYS A 78 -20.25 7.73 -9.78
CA LYS A 78 -19.00 7.42 -10.51
C LYS A 78 -18.36 8.55 -11.34
N ASP A 79 -19.11 9.59 -11.70
CA ASP A 79 -18.62 10.73 -12.51
C ASP A 79 -19.07 12.08 -11.94
N THR A 80 -19.12 12.17 -10.61
CA THR A 80 -19.50 13.39 -9.88
C THR A 80 -18.28 14.11 -9.32
N ASP A 81 -18.41 15.40 -8.99
CA ASP A 81 -17.36 16.19 -8.36
C ASP A 81 -16.87 15.59 -7.04
N ILE A 82 -17.76 14.97 -6.27
CA ILE A 82 -17.40 14.28 -5.02
C ILE A 82 -16.55 13.04 -5.27
N ASN A 83 -16.83 12.28 -6.35
CA ASN A 83 -15.99 11.15 -6.74
C ASN A 83 -14.63 11.62 -7.26
N LEU A 84 -14.60 12.71 -8.05
CA LEU A 84 -13.35 13.31 -8.50
C LEU A 84 -12.51 13.83 -7.31
N ALA A 85 -13.13 14.46 -6.32
CA ALA A 85 -12.45 14.90 -5.11
C ALA A 85 -11.85 13.70 -4.34
N ALA A 86 -12.59 12.59 -4.20
CA ALA A 86 -12.08 11.36 -3.58
C ALA A 86 -10.89 10.77 -4.37
N ASP A 87 -10.96 10.75 -5.71
CA ASP A 87 -9.85 10.33 -6.57
C ASP A 87 -8.60 11.19 -6.39
N VAL A 88 -8.76 12.51 -6.37
CA VAL A 88 -7.66 13.46 -6.18
C VAL A 88 -7.04 13.32 -4.80
N CYS A 89 -7.85 13.21 -3.74
CA CYS A 89 -7.37 13.00 -2.38
C CYS A 89 -6.59 11.67 -2.27
N PHE A 90 -7.16 10.59 -2.80
CA PHE A 90 -6.48 9.28 -2.85
C PHE A 90 -5.14 9.38 -3.58
N ALA A 91 -5.13 9.93 -4.80
CA ALA A 91 -3.92 10.04 -5.60
C ALA A 91 -2.85 10.91 -4.91
N THR A 92 -3.25 12.03 -4.31
CA THR A 92 -2.33 12.95 -3.64
C THR A 92 -1.70 12.31 -2.41
N ILE A 93 -2.53 11.74 -1.53
CA ILE A 93 -2.06 11.09 -0.29
C ILE A 93 -1.19 9.87 -0.62
N PHE A 94 -1.62 9.03 -1.56
CA PHE A 94 -0.83 7.90 -2.03
C PHE A 94 0.54 8.35 -2.53
N SER A 95 0.59 9.40 -3.35
CA SER A 95 1.83 9.92 -3.93
C SER A 95 2.78 10.45 -2.86
N LEU A 96 2.28 11.31 -1.95
CA LEU A 96 3.10 11.87 -0.89
C LEU A 96 3.61 10.78 0.06
N ALA A 97 2.73 9.90 0.52
CA ALA A 97 3.11 8.85 1.45
C ALA A 97 4.10 7.87 0.79
N ARG A 98 3.75 7.31 -0.38
CA ARG A 98 4.49 6.18 -0.95
C ARG A 98 5.60 6.57 -1.93
N MET A 99 5.56 7.74 -2.57
CA MET A 99 6.60 8.19 -3.50
C MET A 99 7.58 9.20 -2.87
N VAL A 100 7.26 9.75 -1.70
CA VAL A 100 8.20 10.59 -0.92
C VAL A 100 8.60 9.87 0.37
N GLY A 101 7.63 9.50 1.22
CA GLY A 101 7.90 8.78 2.47
C GLY A 101 8.45 7.36 2.24
N GLY A 102 7.89 6.63 1.27
CA GLY A 102 8.30 5.27 0.92
C GLY A 102 9.79 5.13 0.59
N PRO A 103 10.35 5.88 -0.39
CA PRO A 103 11.77 5.81 -0.71
C PRO A 103 12.68 6.19 0.46
N TYR A 104 12.28 7.16 1.29
CA TYR A 104 13.03 7.50 2.50
C TYR A 104 13.06 6.32 3.48
N LEU A 105 11.92 5.66 3.71
CA LEU A 105 11.85 4.50 4.60
C LEU A 105 12.67 3.32 4.05
N VAL A 106 12.66 3.09 2.73
CA VAL A 106 13.53 2.11 2.09
C VAL A 106 14.99 2.46 2.30
N TYR A 107 15.37 3.72 2.05
CA TYR A 107 16.74 4.18 2.21
C TYR A 107 17.28 3.90 3.62
N VAL A 108 16.55 4.28 4.67
CA VAL A 108 16.99 4.00 6.06
C VAL A 108 17.03 2.49 6.35
N THR A 109 16.12 1.70 5.77
CA THR A 109 16.08 0.25 5.96
C THR A 109 17.27 -0.46 5.29
N ILE A 110 17.67 -0.05 4.08
CA ILE A 110 18.74 -0.72 3.33
C ILE A 110 20.15 -0.24 3.70
N THR A 111 20.27 0.98 4.23
CA THR A 111 21.56 1.53 4.68
C THR A 111 21.95 1.08 6.08
N ALA A 112 20.98 0.62 6.88
CA ALA A 112 21.24 0.01 8.18
C ALA A 112 21.74 -1.44 8.05
N ASP A 113 22.36 -1.95 9.12
CA ASP A 113 22.79 -3.35 9.22
C ASP A 113 21.58 -4.29 9.41
N ASN A 114 20.84 -4.48 8.32
CA ASN A 114 19.65 -5.30 8.27
C ASN A 114 19.86 -6.56 7.42
N PRO A 115 19.25 -7.70 7.81
CA PRO A 115 19.23 -8.91 6.99
C PRO A 115 18.76 -8.63 5.56
N ILE A 116 19.40 -9.28 4.58
CA ILE A 116 19.09 -9.13 3.15
C ILE A 116 17.60 -9.33 2.86
N LEU A 117 16.94 -10.27 3.55
CA LEU A 117 15.51 -10.52 3.39
C LEU A 117 14.66 -9.29 3.72
N ILE A 118 14.96 -8.57 4.81
CA ILE A 118 14.23 -7.35 5.20
C ILE A 118 14.43 -6.26 4.15
N GLN A 119 15.67 -6.09 3.67
CA GLN A 119 15.99 -5.12 2.61
C GLN A 119 15.24 -5.44 1.31
N ALA A 120 15.21 -6.72 0.91
CA ALA A 120 14.51 -7.17 -0.28
C ALA A 120 13.00 -6.93 -0.18
N MET A 121 12.39 -7.16 0.99
CA MET A 121 10.95 -6.90 1.19
C MET A 121 10.64 -5.40 1.17
N ALA A 122 11.48 -4.55 1.78
CA ALA A 122 11.32 -3.11 1.73
C ALA A 122 11.39 -2.57 0.28
N LEU A 123 12.38 -3.02 -0.50
CA LEU A 123 12.49 -2.69 -1.93
C LEU A 123 11.29 -3.22 -2.72
N GLY A 124 10.89 -4.46 -2.49
CA GLY A 124 9.72 -5.07 -3.13
C GLY A 124 8.44 -4.26 -2.90
N LEU A 125 8.22 -3.81 -1.66
CA LEU A 125 7.06 -3.00 -1.30
C LEU A 125 7.05 -1.64 -2.03
N GLN A 126 8.22 -1.03 -2.17
CA GLN A 126 8.38 0.22 -2.93
C GLN A 126 8.14 0.02 -4.43
N LEU A 127 8.57 -1.10 -5.01
CA LEU A 127 8.34 -1.41 -6.42
C LEU A 127 6.85 -1.61 -6.72
N VAL A 128 6.13 -2.34 -5.87
CA VAL A 128 4.66 -2.49 -5.99
C VAL A 128 3.98 -1.12 -5.87
N SER A 129 4.45 -0.28 -4.95
CA SER A 129 3.92 1.08 -4.79
C SER A 129 4.16 1.95 -6.02
N ALA A 130 5.33 1.86 -6.65
CA ALA A 130 5.65 2.58 -7.88
C ALA A 130 4.79 2.09 -9.06
N PHE A 131 4.54 0.79 -9.16
CA PHE A 131 3.63 0.21 -10.14
C PHE A 131 2.19 0.75 -9.99
N TRP A 132 1.66 0.79 -8.77
CA TRP A 132 0.36 1.39 -8.50
C TRP A 132 0.32 2.90 -8.75
N PHE A 133 1.40 3.62 -8.43
CA PHE A 133 1.51 5.04 -8.76
C PHE A 133 1.38 5.28 -10.27
N TYR A 134 2.02 4.46 -11.11
CA TYR A 134 1.85 4.54 -12.56
C TYR A 134 0.40 4.32 -13.00
N LYS A 135 -0.31 3.34 -12.43
CA LYS A 135 -1.75 3.11 -12.70
C LYS A 135 -2.59 4.32 -12.30
N ILE A 136 -2.30 4.94 -11.15
CA ILE A 136 -2.98 6.14 -10.65
C ILE A 136 -2.76 7.32 -11.60
N LEU A 137 -1.52 7.56 -12.05
CA LEU A 137 -1.24 8.64 -13.01
C LEU A 137 -2.03 8.47 -14.31
N LYS A 138 -2.13 7.24 -14.84
CA LYS A 138 -2.92 6.96 -16.04
C LYS A 138 -4.41 7.24 -15.81
N MET A 139 -4.95 6.84 -14.67
CA MET A 139 -6.33 7.10 -14.28
C MET A 139 -6.62 8.61 -14.15
N MET A 140 -5.76 9.35 -13.44
CA MET A 140 -5.92 10.79 -13.23
C MET A 140 -5.83 11.54 -14.56
N ARG A 141 -4.88 11.19 -15.42
CA ARG A 141 -4.77 11.77 -16.77
C ARG A 141 -6.06 11.57 -17.57
N TYR A 142 -6.63 10.37 -17.55
CA TYR A 142 -7.87 10.08 -18.26
C TYR A 142 -9.05 10.94 -17.73
N LYS A 143 -9.19 11.05 -16.41
CA LYS A 143 -10.29 11.84 -15.80
C LYS A 143 -10.17 13.34 -16.08
N ILE A 144 -8.96 13.89 -16.01
CA ILE A 144 -8.72 15.32 -16.30
C ILE A 144 -8.95 15.63 -17.78
N MET A 145 -8.57 14.73 -18.69
CA MET A 145 -8.76 14.95 -20.14
C MET A 145 -10.20 14.78 -20.62
N LYS A 146 -11.07 14.16 -19.83
CA LYS A 146 -12.50 13.94 -20.15
C LYS A 146 -13.42 15.01 -19.55
N GLY A 147 -12.92 15.75 -18.55
CA GLY A 147 -13.62 16.89 -17.94
C GLY A 147 -13.61 18.14 -18.79
#